data_AF-A0A822EIQ6-F1
#
_entry.id   AF-A0A822EIQ6-F1
#
_cell.length_a   1.000
_cell.length_b   1.000
_cell.length_c   1.000
_cell.angle_alpha   90.00
_cell.angle_beta   90.00
_cell.angle_gamma   90.00
#
_symmetry.space_group_name_H-M   'P 1'
#
loop_
_entity.id
_entity.type
_entity.pdbx_description
1 polymer ?
#
loop_
_entity_poly.entity_id
_entity_poly.type
_entity_poly.pdbx_seq_one_letter_code
_entity_poly.pdbx_strand_id
1 'polypeptide(L)'
;MWSGQHVCIIPRQLKQYVSRSSSIFSNYDQKDSHEFMNSLLNAIQIVDSNSFIINLFRIHTQSIATCNRGQHPNITDEITTFLSLPIPEFKFDDQKKVLLEDLIKDFCQEDELSGQYYCHKCEMCQPARHKTIITQPLPHALIIQLKRFPYDNTKRKINTLVQYKLEHENLLSNNDRYKLYAISMH
;
A
#
# COMPACT_ATOMS: atom_id res chain seq x y z
N MET A 1 -25.29 -1.93 -10.49
CA MET A 1 -24.20 -2.48 -11.33
C MET A 1 -24.48 -3.92 -11.74
N TRP A 2 -24.81 -4.82 -10.81
CA TRP A 2 -24.98 -6.25 -11.11
C TRP A 2 -26.38 -6.69 -11.58
N SER A 3 -27.35 -5.77 -11.71
CA SER A 3 -28.71 -6.14 -12.12
C SER A 3 -28.87 -6.49 -13.60
N GLY A 4 -27.85 -6.23 -14.44
CA GLY A 4 -27.93 -6.39 -15.89
C GLY A 4 -28.85 -5.40 -16.61
N GLN A 5 -29.57 -4.55 -15.86
CA GLN A 5 -30.60 -3.66 -16.41
C GLN A 5 -30.06 -2.33 -16.94
N HIS A 6 -28.85 -1.93 -16.53
CA HIS A 6 -28.28 -0.62 -16.85
C HIS A 6 -26.88 -0.79 -17.40
N VAL A 7 -26.60 -0.18 -18.55
CA VAL A 7 -25.25 -0.12 -19.15
C VAL A 7 -24.34 0.82 -18.36
N CYS A 8 -24.92 1.87 -17.76
CA CYS A 8 -24.20 2.87 -16.96
C CYS A 8 -25.11 3.38 -15.85
N ILE A 9 -24.50 3.75 -14.71
CA ILE A 9 -25.18 4.40 -13.59
C ILE A 9 -24.39 5.64 -13.17
N ILE A 10 -25.09 6.68 -12.72
CA ILE A 10 -24.45 7.89 -12.19
C ILE A 10 -24.40 7.79 -10.66
N PRO A 11 -23.21 7.62 -10.04
CA PRO A 11 -23.10 7.31 -8.62
C PRO A 11 -23.20 8.55 -7.71
N ARG A 12 -24.27 9.35 -7.85
CA ARG A 12 -24.43 10.63 -7.12
C ARG A 12 -24.42 10.47 -5.60
N GLN A 13 -25.15 9.48 -5.10
CA GLN A 13 -25.22 9.22 -3.65
C GLN A 13 -23.86 8.83 -3.10
N LEU A 14 -23.16 7.90 -3.77
CA LEU A 14 -21.81 7.49 -3.39
C LEU A 14 -20.85 8.68 -3.36
N LYS A 15 -20.88 9.53 -4.40
CA LYS A 15 -20.08 10.76 -4.47
C LYS A 15 -20.32 11.66 -3.25
N GLN A 16 -21.58 11.87 -2.89
CA GLN A 16 -21.96 12.71 -1.74
C GLN A 16 -21.47 12.12 -0.42
N TYR A 17 -21.60 10.81 -0.21
CA TYR A 17 -21.10 10.16 1.01
C TYR A 17 -19.58 10.27 1.15
N VAL A 18 -18.83 9.97 0.09
CA VAL A 18 -17.35 10.09 0.12
C VAL A 18 -16.92 11.54 0.36
N SER A 19 -17.59 12.52 -0.26
CA SER A 19 -17.31 13.95 -0.04
C SER A 19 -17.53 14.41 1.41
N ARG A 20 -18.44 13.77 2.15
CA ARG A 20 -18.66 14.06 3.58
C ARG A 20 -17.55 13.50 4.45
N SER A 21 -17.04 12.32 4.10
CA SER A 21 -15.91 11.69 4.80
C SER A 21 -14.58 12.36 4.49
N SER A 22 -14.41 12.91 3.29
CA SER A 22 -13.19 13.59 2.88
C SER A 22 -13.49 14.76 1.94
N SER A 23 -13.27 15.98 2.44
CA SER A 23 -13.64 17.24 1.77
C SER A 23 -12.86 17.51 0.49
N ILE A 24 -11.71 16.87 0.30
CA ILE A 24 -10.91 16.96 -0.93
C ILE A 24 -11.67 16.45 -2.16
N PHE A 25 -12.68 15.58 -1.97
CA PHE A 25 -13.55 15.10 -3.03
C PHE A 25 -14.83 15.92 -3.15
N SER A 26 -14.98 17.07 -2.48
CA SER A 26 -16.18 17.90 -2.60
C SER A 26 -16.33 18.53 -3.99
N ASN A 27 -15.21 18.84 -4.64
CA ASN A 27 -15.17 19.41 -5.97
C ASN A 27 -15.12 18.32 -7.08
N TYR A 28 -15.11 18.76 -8.33
CA TYR A 28 -15.13 17.90 -9.52
C TYR A 28 -13.78 17.83 -10.23
N ASP A 29 -12.69 18.24 -9.56
CA ASP A 29 -11.35 18.17 -10.13
C ASP A 29 -10.85 16.72 -10.18
N GLN A 30 -9.80 16.48 -10.97
CA GLN A 30 -9.10 15.21 -10.95
C GLN A 30 -8.45 14.98 -9.56
N LYS A 31 -8.54 13.74 -9.07
CA LYS A 31 -8.04 13.31 -7.75
C LYS A 31 -7.33 11.96 -7.84
N ASP A 32 -6.54 11.63 -6.83
CA ASP A 32 -5.89 10.34 -6.73
C ASP A 32 -6.91 9.23 -6.40
N SER A 33 -6.96 8.22 -7.27
CA SER A 33 -7.76 7.00 -7.09
C SER A 33 -7.43 6.24 -5.80
N HIS A 34 -6.17 6.24 -5.36
CA HIS A 34 -5.74 5.64 -4.11
C HIS A 34 -6.34 6.36 -2.90
N GLU A 35 -6.33 7.69 -2.92
CA GLU A 35 -6.90 8.51 -1.86
C GLU A 35 -8.43 8.37 -1.81
N PHE A 36 -9.07 8.23 -2.97
CA PHE A 36 -10.51 7.95 -3.05
C PHE A 36 -10.85 6.60 -2.42
N MET A 37 -10.12 5.54 -2.78
CA MET A 37 -10.35 4.21 -2.22
C MET A 37 -10.09 4.18 -0.71
N ASN A 38 -8.99 4.80 -0.24
CA ASN A 38 -8.74 4.96 1.20
C ASN A 38 -9.90 5.66 1.91
N SER A 39 -10.38 6.77 1.36
CA SER A 39 -11.49 7.52 1.96
C SER A 39 -12.78 6.71 2.01
N LEU A 40 -13.05 5.92 0.96
CA LEU A 40 -14.20 5.02 0.92
C LEU A 40 -14.09 3.91 1.97
N LEU A 41 -12.95 3.23 2.06
CA LEU A 41 -12.73 2.13 3.01
C LEU A 41 -12.72 2.65 4.45
N ASN A 42 -12.13 3.82 4.70
CA ASN A 42 -12.21 4.47 6.01
C ASN A 42 -13.65 4.83 6.38
N ALA A 43 -14.45 5.33 5.43
CA ALA A 43 -15.87 5.60 5.67
C ALA A 43 -16.64 4.32 6.04
N ILE A 44 -16.35 3.20 5.37
CA ILE A 44 -16.94 1.89 5.70
C ILE A 44 -16.49 1.45 7.11
N GLN A 45 -15.20 1.55 7.43
CA GLN A 45 -14.64 1.18 8.73
C GLN A 45 -15.23 2.01 9.89
N ILE A 46 -15.57 3.28 9.65
CA ILE A 46 -16.23 4.14 10.64
C ILE A 46 -17.67 3.67 10.91
N VAL A 47 -18.38 3.24 9.87
CA VAL A 47 -19.77 2.76 10.00
C VAL A 47 -19.82 1.36 10.60
N ASP A 48 -18.90 0.48 10.19
CA ASP A 48 -18.78 -0.89 10.64
C ASP A 48 -17.30 -1.30 10.72
N SER A 49 -16.76 -1.29 11.93
CA SER A 49 -15.35 -1.60 12.17
C SER A 49 -14.98 -3.06 11.92
N ASN A 50 -15.97 -3.94 11.81
CA ASN A 50 -15.81 -5.37 11.53
C ASN A 50 -16.41 -5.75 10.18
N SER A 51 -16.61 -4.76 9.30
CA SER A 51 -17.16 -4.98 7.97
C SER A 51 -16.39 -6.07 7.23
N PHE A 52 -17.12 -7.02 6.66
CA PHE A 52 -16.57 -8.06 5.80
C PHE A 52 -15.69 -7.46 4.69
N ILE A 53 -16.09 -6.31 4.14
CA ILE A 53 -15.35 -5.63 3.07
C ILE A 53 -13.95 -5.25 3.57
N ILE A 54 -13.84 -4.70 4.78
CA ILE A 54 -12.53 -4.29 5.33
C ILE A 54 -11.69 -5.52 5.67
N ASN A 55 -12.31 -6.52 6.31
CA ASN A 55 -11.63 -7.77 6.66
C ASN A 55 -11.04 -8.50 5.45
N LEU A 56 -11.66 -8.37 4.27
CA LEU A 56 -11.16 -8.95 3.03
C LEU A 56 -9.75 -8.43 2.67
N PHE A 57 -9.49 -7.15 2.94
CA PHE A 57 -8.27 -6.45 2.52
C PHE A 57 -7.28 -6.18 3.66
N ARG A 58 -7.51 -6.70 4.87
CA ARG A 58 -6.58 -6.47 6.00
C ARG A 58 -5.25 -7.17 5.75
N ILE A 59 -4.20 -6.37 5.71
CA ILE A 59 -2.82 -6.81 5.65
C ILE A 59 -2.22 -6.60 7.03
N HIS A 60 -1.82 -7.68 7.68
CA HIS A 60 -1.12 -7.65 8.95
C HIS A 60 0.37 -7.50 8.69
N THR A 61 1.00 -6.53 9.34
CA THR A 61 2.43 -6.26 9.19
C THR A 61 3.09 -6.03 10.54
N GLN A 62 4.36 -6.40 10.62
CA GLN A 62 5.24 -6.08 11.73
C GLN A 62 6.36 -5.18 11.22
N SER A 63 6.42 -3.98 11.77
CA SER A 63 7.51 -3.02 11.57
C SER A 63 8.51 -3.21 12.71
N ILE A 64 9.74 -3.61 12.36
CA ILE A 64 10.83 -3.90 13.29
C ILE A 64 11.93 -2.88 13.09
N ALA A 65 12.13 -1.99 14.07
CA ALA A 65 13.24 -1.04 14.10
C ALA A 65 14.32 -1.51 15.09
N THR A 66 15.54 -1.73 14.61
CA THR A 66 16.66 -2.26 15.40
C THR A 66 17.78 -1.23 15.46
N CYS A 67 18.13 -0.75 16.66
CA CYS A 67 19.23 0.21 16.78
C CYS A 67 20.60 -0.43 16.52
N ASN A 68 21.50 0.27 15.82
CA ASN A 68 22.77 -0.34 15.41
C ASN A 68 23.76 -0.52 16.57
N ARG A 69 23.67 0.33 17.60
CA ARG A 69 24.58 0.28 18.76
C ARG A 69 24.28 -0.89 19.68
N GLY A 70 23.03 -1.00 20.13
CA GLY A 70 22.62 -1.98 21.13
C GLY A 70 21.93 -3.22 20.58
N GLN A 71 21.63 -3.25 19.26
CA GLN A 71 20.85 -4.32 18.62
C GLN A 71 19.51 -4.56 19.31
N HIS A 72 18.89 -3.50 19.83
CA HIS A 72 17.60 -3.57 20.51
C HIS A 72 16.47 -3.50 19.50
N PRO A 73 15.69 -4.58 19.28
CA PRO A 73 14.54 -4.53 18.41
C PRO A 73 13.38 -3.81 19.11
N ASN A 74 12.71 -2.93 18.36
CA ASN A 74 11.43 -2.36 18.69
C ASN A 74 10.42 -2.84 17.63
N ILE A 75 9.44 -3.62 18.05
CA ILE A 75 8.48 -4.27 17.16
C ILE A 75 7.14 -3.57 17.33
N THR A 76 6.53 -3.22 16.21
CA THR A 76 5.23 -2.56 16.14
C THR A 76 4.34 -3.32 15.15
N ASP A 77 3.19 -3.80 15.64
CA ASP A 77 2.19 -4.44 14.80
C ASP A 77 1.29 -3.37 14.15
N GLU A 78 1.08 -3.48 12.85
CA GLU A 78 0.27 -2.54 12.06
C GLU A 78 -0.69 -3.32 11.16
N ILE A 79 -1.88 -2.75 10.95
CA ILE A 79 -2.86 -3.25 9.98
C ILE A 79 -3.04 -2.18 8.92
N THR A 80 -2.81 -2.55 7.66
CA THR A 80 -3.06 -1.70 6.50
C THR A 80 -3.99 -2.37 5.51
N THR A 81 -4.61 -1.59 4.65
CA THR A 81 -5.44 -2.08 3.55
C THR A 81 -4.70 -2.11 2.21
N PHE A 82 -3.60 -1.36 2.10
CA PHE A 82 -2.83 -1.21 0.88
C PHE A 82 -1.38 -1.60 1.11
N LEU A 83 -0.88 -2.51 0.26
CA LEU A 83 0.55 -2.76 0.15
C LEU A 83 1.15 -1.70 -0.79
N SER A 84 1.71 -0.65 -0.20
CA SER A 84 2.15 0.54 -0.94
C SER A 84 3.64 0.45 -1.30
N LEU A 85 3.93 -0.06 -2.50
CA LEU A 85 5.27 -0.40 -2.95
C LEU A 85 5.98 0.82 -3.59
N PRO A 86 7.19 1.18 -3.13
CA PRO A 86 8.04 2.11 -3.85
C PRO A 86 8.43 1.53 -5.21
N ILE A 87 8.70 2.40 -6.19
CA ILE A 87 9.10 1.99 -7.53
C ILE A 87 10.43 2.67 -7.84
N PRO A 88 11.44 1.95 -8.36
CA PRO A 88 12.67 2.57 -8.82
C PRO A 88 12.39 3.48 -10.02
N GLU A 89 13.08 4.61 -10.06
CA GLU A 89 13.11 5.48 -11.21
C GLU A 89 14.38 5.23 -12.02
N PHE A 90 14.21 4.91 -13.29
CA PHE A 90 15.32 4.75 -14.22
C PHE A 90 15.41 5.94 -15.17
N LYS A 91 16.63 6.25 -15.60
CA LYS A 91 16.85 7.17 -16.72
C LYS A 91 16.40 6.49 -18.01
N PHE A 92 16.01 7.28 -19.02
CA PHE A 92 15.37 6.79 -20.25
C PHE A 92 16.12 5.66 -20.99
N ASP A 93 17.45 5.59 -20.86
CA ASP A 93 18.29 4.56 -21.50
C ASP A 93 18.33 3.21 -20.75
N ASP A 94 17.96 3.20 -19.47
CA ASP A 94 17.98 2.01 -18.62
C ASP A 94 16.56 1.46 -18.45
N GLN A 95 15.94 0.96 -19.52
CA GLN A 95 14.67 0.24 -19.42
C GLN A 95 14.87 -1.13 -18.75
N LYS A 96 15.17 -1.12 -17.45
CA LYS A 96 15.18 -2.32 -16.63
C LYS A 96 13.75 -2.77 -16.37
N LYS A 97 13.52 -4.06 -16.63
CA LYS A 97 12.28 -4.73 -16.25
C LYS A 97 12.29 -4.92 -14.74
N VAL A 98 11.23 -4.45 -14.08
CA VAL A 98 11.02 -4.64 -12.64
C VAL A 98 9.90 -5.65 -12.46
N LEU A 99 10.14 -6.72 -11.71
CA LEU A 99 9.11 -7.69 -11.36
C LEU A 99 8.36 -7.22 -10.11
N LEU A 100 7.04 -7.44 -10.08
CA LEU A 100 6.23 -7.15 -8.89
C LEU A 100 6.73 -7.92 -7.67
N GLU A 101 7.13 -9.17 -7.85
CA GLU A 101 7.67 -10.02 -6.79
C GLU A 101 8.94 -9.41 -6.18
N ASP A 102 9.78 -8.76 -6.98
CA ASP A 102 10.99 -8.12 -6.49
C ASP A 102 10.66 -6.87 -5.67
N LEU A 103 9.68 -6.07 -6.08
CA LEU A 103 9.22 -4.92 -5.28
C LEU A 103 8.68 -5.33 -3.90
N ILE A 104 7.99 -6.47 -3.82
CA ILE A 104 7.48 -7.00 -2.54
C ILE A 104 8.63 -7.51 -1.67
N LYS A 105 9.61 -8.21 -2.27
CA LYS A 105 10.82 -8.63 -1.55
C LYS A 105 11.58 -7.43 -1.00
N ASP A 106 11.81 -6.41 -1.83
CA ASP A 106 12.50 -5.18 -1.45
C ASP A 106 11.76 -4.48 -0.31
N PHE A 107 10.41 -4.44 -0.36
CA PHE A 107 9.59 -3.88 0.72
C PHE A 107 9.76 -4.62 2.06
N CYS A 108 10.00 -5.94 2.03
CA CYS A 108 10.22 -6.77 3.22
C CYS A 108 11.70 -6.92 3.59
N GLN A 109 12.61 -6.30 2.83
CA GLN A 109 14.04 -6.35 3.09
C GLN A 109 14.38 -5.45 4.28
N GLU A 110 15.40 -5.83 5.05
CA GLU A 110 15.96 -4.94 6.07
C GLU A 110 16.82 -3.87 5.38
N ASP A 111 16.56 -2.60 5.70
CA ASP A 111 17.29 -1.44 5.17
C ASP A 111 17.62 -0.44 6.30
N GLU A 112 18.56 0.48 6.05
CA GLU A 112 18.89 1.54 7.00
C GLU A 112 17.79 2.61 7.06
N LEU A 113 17.38 2.98 8.28
CA LEU A 113 16.46 4.09 8.47
C LEU A 113 17.14 5.40 8.08
N SER A 114 16.47 6.17 7.22
CA SER A 114 16.90 7.53 6.90
C SER A 114 16.74 8.43 8.14
N GLY A 115 17.85 8.99 8.63
CA GLY A 115 17.87 9.88 9.79
C GLY A 115 18.30 9.19 11.08
N GLN A 116 17.97 9.81 12.23
CA GLN A 116 18.33 9.29 13.54
C GLN A 116 17.10 8.70 14.24
N TYR A 117 17.24 7.49 14.78
CA TYR A 117 16.23 6.79 15.57
C TYR A 117 16.53 6.93 17.06
N TYR A 118 15.53 7.35 17.85
CA TYR A 118 15.66 7.39 19.30
C TYR A 118 15.41 6.01 19.91
N CYS A 119 16.45 5.41 20.48
CA CYS A 119 16.31 4.12 21.16
C CYS A 119 16.08 4.35 22.65
N HIS A 120 14.91 3.97 23.17
CA HIS A 120 14.57 4.09 24.59
C HIS A 120 15.49 3.29 25.52
N LYS A 121 16.09 2.19 25.06
CA LYS A 121 17.04 1.39 25.86
C LYS A 121 18.46 1.96 25.89
N CYS A 122 18.84 2.73 24.87
CA CYS A 122 20.14 3.40 24.81
C CYS A 122 20.05 4.88 25.21
N GLU A 123 18.84 5.39 25.40
CA GLU A 123 18.52 6.77 25.78
C GLU A 123 19.16 7.85 24.88
N MET A 124 19.28 7.56 23.57
CA MET A 124 19.87 8.50 22.62
C MET A 124 19.41 8.26 21.17
N CYS A 125 19.61 9.28 20.33
CA CYS A 125 19.41 9.23 18.89
C CYS A 125 20.60 8.55 18.19
N GLN A 126 20.33 7.60 17.30
CA GLN A 126 21.36 6.84 16.58
C GLN A 126 20.82 6.16 15.32
N PRO A 127 21.69 5.74 14.39
CA PRO A 127 21.29 4.94 13.24
C PRO A 127 20.63 3.63 13.67
N ALA A 128 19.65 3.20 12.89
CA ALA A 128 18.91 1.97 13.09
C ALA A 128 18.57 1.35 11.73
N ARG A 129 18.31 0.04 11.73
CA ARG A 129 17.77 -0.69 10.58
C ARG A 129 16.29 -0.92 10.77
N HIS A 130 15.54 -0.96 9.68
CA HIS A 130 14.12 -1.23 9.66
C HIS A 130 13.81 -2.38 8.73
N LYS A 131 12.87 -3.22 9.16
CA LYS A 131 12.35 -4.33 8.37
C LYS A 131 10.85 -4.41 8.57
N THR A 132 10.12 -4.53 7.46
CA THR A 132 8.70 -4.89 7.49
C THR A 132 8.53 -6.38 7.23
N ILE A 133 7.64 -7.02 7.98
CA ILE A 133 7.26 -8.42 7.76
C ILE A 133 5.74 -8.47 7.57
N ILE A 134 5.27 -9.10 6.51
CA ILE A 134 3.84 -9.41 6.33
C ILE A 134 3.54 -10.68 7.13
N THR A 135 2.61 -10.59 8.07
CA THR A 135 2.29 -11.65 9.02
C THR A 135 0.94 -12.30 8.71
N GLN A 136 0.71 -13.48 9.31
CA GLN A 136 -0.58 -14.16 9.23
C GLN A 136 -1.62 -13.46 10.15
N PRO A 137 -2.92 -13.51 9.80
CA PRO A 137 -3.47 -14.10 8.58
C PRO A 137 -3.17 -13.24 7.34
N LEU A 138 -2.88 -13.90 6.21
CA LEU A 138 -2.74 -13.20 4.93
C LEU A 138 -4.09 -12.60 4.46
N PRO A 139 -4.06 -11.47 3.75
CA PRO A 139 -5.28 -10.85 3.20
C PRO A 139 -5.96 -11.79 2.21
N HIS A 140 -7.29 -11.93 2.31
CA HIS A 140 -8.07 -12.69 1.33
C HIS A 140 -8.05 -12.04 -0.05
N ALA A 141 -8.04 -10.70 -0.11
CA ALA A 141 -7.81 -9.93 -1.31
C ALA A 141 -6.72 -8.88 -1.04
N LEU A 142 -5.73 -8.81 -1.94
CA LEU A 142 -4.60 -7.92 -1.82
C LEU A 142 -4.79 -6.70 -2.72
N ILE A 143 -4.68 -5.49 -2.16
CA ILE A 143 -4.59 -4.25 -2.93
C ILE A 143 -3.14 -3.79 -2.92
N ILE A 144 -2.51 -3.74 -4.10
CA ILE A 144 -1.15 -3.23 -4.27
C ILE A 144 -1.22 -1.83 -4.87
N GLN A 145 -0.67 -0.86 -4.16
CA GLN A 145 -0.47 0.49 -4.69
C GLN A 145 0.98 0.64 -5.13
N LEU A 146 1.19 0.93 -6.41
CA LEU A 146 2.50 1.32 -6.93
C LEU A 146 2.69 2.83 -6.73
N LYS A 147 3.66 3.25 -5.91
CA LYS A 147 3.94 4.68 -5.61
C LYS A 147 4.60 5.40 -6.80
N ARG A 148 3.81 5.63 -7.86
CA ARG A 148 4.25 6.29 -9.11
C ARG A 148 4.45 7.79 -8.97
N PHE A 149 3.88 8.41 -7.93
CA PHE A 149 4.02 9.83 -7.66
C PHE A 149 4.88 9.99 -6.40
N PRO A 150 6.16 10.33 -6.54
CA PRO A 150 7.02 10.55 -5.39
C PRO A 150 6.53 11.78 -4.61
N TYR A 151 6.76 11.77 -3.30
CA TYR A 151 6.52 12.91 -2.42
C TYR A 151 7.61 13.98 -2.56
N ASP A 152 8.07 14.22 -3.79
CA ASP A 152 8.85 15.40 -4.13
C ASP A 152 7.89 16.44 -4.72
N ASN A 153 8.17 17.73 -4.52
CA ASN A 153 7.29 18.82 -5.01
C ASN A 153 7.22 18.90 -6.55
N THR A 154 7.77 17.91 -7.28
CA THR A 154 7.89 17.92 -8.74
C THR A 154 6.62 17.43 -9.44
N LYS A 155 5.70 16.76 -8.71
CA LYS A 155 4.46 16.15 -9.27
C LYS A 155 4.70 15.22 -10.46
N ARG A 156 5.93 14.71 -10.63
CA ARG A 156 6.30 13.84 -11.74
C ARG A 156 5.71 12.43 -11.56
N LYS A 157 5.56 11.71 -12.67
CA LYS A 157 5.10 10.32 -12.70
C LYS A 157 6.25 9.39 -13.07
N ILE A 158 6.48 8.38 -12.24
CA ILE A 158 7.41 7.28 -12.51
C ILE A 158 6.72 6.31 -13.47
N ASN A 159 7.24 6.27 -14.70
CA ASN A 159 6.71 5.44 -15.79
C ASN A 159 7.40 4.07 -15.90
N THR A 160 8.16 3.66 -14.88
CA THR A 160 8.80 2.35 -14.82
C THR A 160 7.78 1.24 -15.07
N LEU A 161 8.11 0.36 -16.02
CA LEU A 161 7.32 -0.81 -16.34
C LEU A 161 7.49 -1.86 -15.25
N VAL A 162 6.43 -2.12 -14.51
CA VAL A 162 6.36 -3.21 -13.53
C VAL A 162 5.68 -4.39 -14.18
N GLN A 163 6.39 -5.50 -14.33
CA GLN A 163 5.84 -6.75 -14.83
C GLN A 163 5.17 -7.51 -13.69
N TYR A 164 3.97 -8.00 -13.95
CA TYR A 164 3.19 -8.81 -13.04
C TYR A 164 2.58 -9.97 -13.83
N LYS A 165 2.15 -11.02 -13.12
CA LYS A 165 1.48 -12.19 -13.68
C LYS A 165 -0.01 -12.11 -13.39
N LEU A 166 -0.81 -12.86 -14.15
CA LEU A 166 -2.24 -13.00 -13.84
C LEU A 166 -2.47 -13.90 -12.62
N GLU A 167 -1.55 -14.84 -12.37
CA GLU A 167 -1.53 -15.70 -11.20
C GLU A 167 -0.13 -15.64 -10.57
N HIS A 168 -0.10 -15.46 -9.26
CA HIS A 168 1.11 -15.46 -8.45
C HIS A 168 1.02 -16.58 -7.42
N GLU A 169 2.14 -17.26 -7.21
CA GLU A 169 2.33 -18.27 -6.17
C GLU A 169 3.52 -17.85 -5.32
N ASN A 170 3.45 -18.05 -4.00
CA ASN A 170 4.50 -17.62 -3.06
C ASN A 170 4.77 -16.11 -3.14
N LEU A 171 3.71 -15.29 -3.22
CA LEU A 171 3.80 -13.85 -3.39
C LEU A 171 4.15 -13.15 -2.07
N LEU A 172 3.41 -13.43 -1.00
CA LEU A 172 3.62 -12.85 0.34
C LEU A 172 4.23 -13.88 1.30
N SER A 173 3.91 -15.16 1.15
CA SER A 173 4.46 -16.24 1.99
C SER A 173 4.47 -17.58 1.24
N ASN A 174 5.18 -18.58 1.76
CA ASN A 174 5.16 -19.92 1.16
C ASN A 174 3.74 -20.51 1.10
N ASN A 175 3.39 -21.07 -0.04
CA ASN A 175 2.10 -21.71 -0.37
C ASN A 175 0.89 -20.77 -0.49
N ASP A 176 1.06 -19.45 -0.57
CA ASP A 176 -0.03 -18.55 -0.93
C ASP A 176 -0.23 -18.50 -2.46
N ARG A 177 -1.46 -18.16 -2.89
CA ARG A 177 -1.82 -18.02 -4.30
C ARG A 177 -2.76 -16.84 -4.49
N TYR A 178 -2.41 -15.93 -5.37
CA TYR A 178 -3.21 -14.76 -5.72
C TYR A 178 -3.48 -14.71 -7.22
N LYS A 179 -4.72 -14.37 -7.59
CA LYS A 179 -5.10 -14.11 -8.98
C LYS A 179 -5.45 -12.64 -9.15
N LEU A 180 -5.03 -12.06 -10.27
CA LEU A 180 -5.31 -10.68 -10.60
C LEU A 180 -6.76 -10.56 -11.10
N TYR A 181 -7.56 -9.74 -10.41
CA TYR A 181 -8.96 -9.50 -10.76
C TYR A 181 -9.21 -8.11 -11.37
N ALA A 182 -8.44 -7.10 -10.98
CA ALA A 182 -8.65 -5.73 -11.43
C ALA A 182 -7.34 -4.94 -11.42
N ILE A 183 -7.25 -3.97 -12.33
CA ILE A 183 -6.18 -2.97 -12.38
C ILE A 183 -6.84 -1.60 -12.53
N SER A 184 -6.41 -0.64 -11.71
CA SER A 184 -6.70 0.78 -11.92
C SER A 184 -5.52 1.41 -12.65
N MET A 185 -5.76 1.89 -13.87
CA MET A 185 -4.74 2.56 -14.69
C MET A 185 -4.86 4.08 -14.59
N HIS A 186 -3.71 4.74 -14.59
CA HIS A 186 -3.52 6.18 -14.72
C HIS A 186 -2.43 6.42 -15.76
#